data_AF-A0A7W1PM76-F1
#
_entry.id   AF-A0A7W1PM76-F1
#
_cell.length_a   1.000
_cell.length_b   1.000
_cell.length_c   1.000
_cell.angle_alpha   90.00
_cell.angle_beta   90.00
_cell.angle_gamma   90.00
#
_symmetry.space_group_name_H-M   'P 1'
#
loop_
_entity.id
_entity.type
_entity.pdbx_description
1 polymer ?
#
loop_
_entity_poly.entity_id
_entity_poly.type
_entity_poly.pdbx_seq_one_letter_code
_entity_poly.pdbx_strand_id
1 'polypeptide(L)'
;MTRPSAPYLRGQRIDPRGITGQETVADLVENAFLAYNAGRLREGCQLFTQRMLEPEVTVGMTLTGAMTPAGLGMSCLIPLMEAGFVDWVISTGANLYHDAHFALGLAMHRGTPTADDVELRDKGVVRIYDVFFDYSVLLSTDRFIRDVSAREEFQRPMSSAEYHYLLGGYVRERERALGLTRRSVLAAAHELEVPLYTSSPGDSSIGMNVAEQALAGSKLRFDVSADVNETAAIVLEAKRTQGKSGVLIVGGGSPKNFMLQTEPQIQEVLGIDERGHDYFLQMTDARPDTGGLSGATPAEAVSWGKIDPDQLPGTVVIYGDNSIALPVLTAYAKARHADRPLKRLYGRREAMMARLLEEYRAALEFRDRRAEESLSHMHPGAGGAETVARR
;
A
#
# COMPACT_ATOMS: atom_id res chain seq x y z
N MET A 1 12.74 -51.97 6.52
CA MET A 1 13.07 -50.84 5.63
C MET A 1 12.61 -49.54 6.27
N THR A 2 13.54 -48.73 6.79
CA THR A 2 13.22 -47.40 7.32
C THR A 2 13.04 -46.43 6.17
N ARG A 3 11.83 -45.87 6.01
CA ARG A 3 11.58 -44.81 5.01
C ARG A 3 12.40 -43.58 5.41
N PRO A 4 13.02 -42.85 4.47
CA PRO A 4 13.85 -41.68 4.77
C PRO A 4 12.97 -40.47 5.13
N SER A 5 12.40 -40.46 6.35
CA SER A 5 11.57 -39.37 6.86
C SER A 5 12.35 -38.21 7.48
N ALA A 6 13.63 -38.41 7.80
CA ALA A 6 14.48 -37.44 8.48
C ALA A 6 14.57 -36.05 7.82
N PRO A 7 14.53 -35.90 6.47
CA PRO A 7 14.47 -34.58 5.84
C PRO A 7 13.18 -33.80 6.13
N TYR A 8 12.06 -34.48 6.35
CA TYR A 8 10.74 -33.89 6.53
C TYR A 8 10.41 -33.58 8.00
N LEU A 9 11.12 -34.20 8.96
CA LEU A 9 10.89 -34.05 10.40
C LEU A 9 11.90 -33.09 11.07
N ARG A 10 12.29 -32.01 10.37
CA ARG A 10 13.29 -31.03 10.84
C ARG A 10 12.69 -29.76 11.46
N GLY A 11 11.38 -29.55 11.31
CA GLY A 11 10.70 -28.37 11.85
C GLY A 11 10.65 -28.38 13.38
N GLN A 12 10.28 -27.23 13.96
CA GLN A 12 10.00 -27.13 15.39
C GLN A 12 8.96 -28.17 15.78
N ARG A 13 9.26 -28.96 16.82
CA ARG A 13 8.31 -29.91 17.38
C ARG A 13 7.09 -29.17 17.91
N ILE A 14 5.90 -29.69 17.65
CA ILE A 14 4.66 -29.19 18.26
C ILE A 14 4.65 -29.59 19.74
N ASP A 15 5.22 -28.73 20.57
CA ASP A 15 5.36 -28.92 22.01
C ASP A 15 5.40 -27.54 22.71
N PRO A 16 4.31 -26.76 22.63
CA PRO A 16 4.26 -25.42 23.20
C PRO A 16 4.24 -25.49 24.74
N ARG A 17 4.85 -24.50 25.40
CA ARG A 17 4.65 -24.32 26.84
C ARG A 17 3.21 -23.87 27.10
N GLY A 18 2.64 -24.28 28.22
CA GLY A 18 1.32 -23.80 28.65
C GLY A 18 1.31 -22.28 28.88
N ILE A 19 0.26 -21.59 28.44
CA ILE A 19 0.10 -20.14 28.59
C ILE A 19 -0.24 -19.82 30.04
N THR A 20 0.54 -18.95 30.67
CA THR A 20 0.39 -18.61 32.11
C THR A 20 -0.26 -17.25 32.33
N GLY A 21 -0.42 -16.44 31.28
CA GLY A 21 -1.03 -15.10 31.33
C GLY A 21 -0.01 -13.98 31.59
N GLN A 22 1.29 -14.28 31.52
CA GLN A 22 2.38 -13.31 31.62
C GLN A 22 3.11 -13.09 30.29
N GLU A 23 2.79 -13.90 29.29
CA GLU A 23 3.37 -13.82 27.95
C GLU A 23 3.00 -12.51 27.25
N THR A 24 3.98 -11.89 26.60
CA THR A 24 3.70 -10.83 25.63
C THR A 24 3.04 -11.41 24.37
N VAL A 25 2.43 -10.56 23.54
CA VAL A 25 1.94 -10.98 22.22
C VAL A 25 3.06 -11.64 21.40
N ALA A 26 4.29 -11.11 21.49
CA ALA A 26 5.42 -11.68 20.78
C ALA A 26 5.81 -13.08 21.30
N ASP A 27 5.64 -13.34 22.59
CA ASP A 27 5.89 -14.66 23.17
C ASP A 27 4.79 -15.66 22.78
N LEU A 28 3.53 -15.22 22.69
CA LEU A 28 2.44 -16.05 22.18
C LEU A 28 2.67 -16.47 20.72
N VAL A 29 3.13 -15.53 19.88
CA VAL A 29 3.46 -15.79 18.47
C VAL A 29 4.58 -16.84 18.34
N GLU A 30 5.64 -16.74 19.14
CA GLU A 30 6.75 -17.71 19.09
C GLU A 30 6.40 -19.06 19.72
N ASN A 31 5.65 -19.08 20.81
CA ASN A 31 5.38 -20.28 21.58
C ASN A 31 4.17 -21.08 21.07
N ALA A 32 3.04 -20.42 20.80
CA ALA A 32 1.74 -21.08 20.61
C ALA A 32 1.28 -21.12 19.15
N PHE A 33 1.74 -20.22 18.29
CA PHE A 33 1.29 -20.12 16.91
C PHE A 33 2.03 -21.12 16.01
N LEU A 34 1.93 -22.41 16.33
CA LEU A 34 2.77 -23.47 15.73
C LEU A 34 2.25 -24.05 14.41
N ALA A 35 0.97 -23.90 14.08
CA ALA A 35 0.35 -24.53 12.91
C ALA A 35 -0.82 -23.71 12.34
N TYR A 36 -1.27 -24.08 11.12
CA TYR A 36 -2.39 -23.47 10.39
C TYR A 36 -2.24 -21.94 10.22
N ASN A 37 -3.33 -21.18 10.22
CA ASN A 37 -3.29 -19.73 10.04
C ASN A 37 -2.52 -19.00 11.16
N ALA A 38 -2.50 -19.55 12.38
CA ALA A 38 -1.65 -19.03 13.44
C ALA A 38 -0.16 -19.20 13.06
N GLY A 39 0.23 -20.38 12.58
CA GLY A 39 1.57 -20.63 12.04
C GLY A 39 1.95 -19.66 10.91
N ARG A 40 1.01 -19.39 10.00
CA ARG A 40 1.21 -18.39 8.94
C ARG A 40 1.35 -16.98 9.48
N LEU A 41 0.61 -16.61 10.53
CA LEU A 41 0.77 -15.32 11.20
C LEU A 41 2.15 -15.20 11.86
N ARG A 42 2.65 -16.26 12.51
CA ARG A 42 4.04 -16.27 13.03
C ARG A 42 5.05 -16.08 11.91
N GLU A 43 4.94 -16.85 10.83
CA GLU A 43 5.84 -16.74 9.68
C GLU A 43 5.79 -15.35 9.05
N GLY A 44 4.61 -14.70 8.99
CA GLY A 44 4.48 -13.33 8.54
C GLY A 44 5.13 -12.32 9.48
N CYS A 45 4.99 -12.50 10.80
CA CYS A 45 5.70 -11.69 11.80
C CYS A 45 7.21 -11.81 11.65
N GLN A 46 7.73 -13.03 11.45
CA GLN A 46 9.15 -13.30 11.25
C GLN A 46 9.64 -12.74 9.92
N LEU A 47 8.91 -12.94 8.82
CA LEU A 47 9.23 -12.36 7.51
C LEU A 47 9.32 -10.83 7.59
N PHE A 48 8.32 -10.20 8.21
CA PHE A 48 8.28 -8.75 8.33
C PHE A 48 9.51 -8.25 9.12
N THR A 49 9.72 -8.77 10.32
CA THR A 49 10.77 -8.28 11.22
C THR A 49 12.18 -8.69 10.85
N GLN A 50 12.40 -9.89 10.30
CA GLN A 50 13.75 -10.42 10.05
C GLN A 50 14.22 -10.20 8.62
N ARG A 51 13.34 -9.75 7.71
CA ARG A 51 13.69 -9.53 6.30
C ARG A 51 13.17 -8.20 5.78
N MET A 52 11.85 -7.95 5.87
CA MET A 52 11.28 -6.72 5.30
C MET A 52 11.72 -5.46 6.03
N LEU A 53 12.10 -5.57 7.30
CA LEU A 53 12.61 -4.46 8.10
C LEU A 53 14.13 -4.28 8.03
N GLU A 54 14.85 -5.05 7.22
CA GLU A 54 16.28 -4.79 6.98
C GLU A 54 16.49 -3.37 6.39
N PRO A 55 17.62 -2.68 6.70
CA PRO A 55 17.80 -1.25 6.40
C PRO A 55 17.66 -0.88 4.92
N GLU A 56 18.06 -1.78 4.02
CA GLU A 56 18.03 -1.56 2.58
C GLU A 56 16.63 -1.74 1.97
N VAL A 57 15.65 -2.25 2.72
CA VAL A 57 14.31 -2.54 2.21
C VAL A 57 13.42 -1.31 2.31
N THR A 58 12.81 -0.93 1.20
CA THR A 58 11.72 0.05 1.14
C THR A 58 10.39 -0.68 1.23
N VAL A 59 9.62 -0.42 2.29
CA VAL A 59 8.38 -1.13 2.61
C VAL A 59 7.18 -0.30 2.19
N GLY A 60 6.45 -0.78 1.19
CA GLY A 60 5.13 -0.28 0.83
C GLY A 60 4.04 -1.01 1.57
N MET A 61 3.03 -0.29 2.07
CA MET A 61 1.86 -0.88 2.71
C MET A 61 0.59 -0.63 1.88
N THR A 62 -0.32 -1.60 1.82
CA THR A 62 -1.68 -1.35 1.30
C THR A 62 -2.72 -1.51 2.40
N LEU A 63 -3.81 -0.73 2.31
CA LEU A 63 -4.89 -0.75 3.28
C LEU A 63 -6.26 -0.75 2.60
N THR A 64 -7.05 -1.78 2.89
CA THR A 64 -8.46 -1.92 2.45
C THR A 64 -9.38 -2.34 3.58
N GLY A 65 -10.69 -2.24 3.36
CA GLY A 65 -11.71 -2.45 4.39
C GLY A 65 -11.85 -1.24 5.30
N ALA A 66 -12.69 -1.34 6.33
CA ALA A 66 -12.94 -0.26 7.28
C ALA A 66 -11.92 -0.26 8.43
N MET A 67 -10.63 -0.08 8.12
CA MET A 67 -9.53 -0.21 9.09
C MET A 67 -9.38 1.03 9.97
N THR A 68 -9.41 2.24 9.39
CA THR A 68 -9.28 3.47 10.18
C THR A 68 -10.53 3.76 11.03
N PRO A 69 -11.79 3.53 10.58
CA PRO A 69 -12.95 3.59 11.48
C PRO A 69 -12.83 2.65 12.70
N ALA A 70 -12.22 1.48 12.51
CA ALA A 70 -11.97 0.51 13.58
C ALA A 70 -10.81 0.90 14.53
N GLY A 71 -10.19 2.07 14.32
CA GLY A 71 -9.11 2.59 15.15
C GLY A 71 -7.71 2.07 14.79
N LEU A 72 -7.58 1.22 13.76
CA LEU A 72 -6.28 0.66 13.36
C LEU A 72 -5.32 1.71 12.80
N GLY A 73 -5.84 2.85 12.34
CA GLY A 73 -5.03 4.03 12.02
C GLY A 73 -4.16 4.45 13.19
N MET A 74 -4.79 4.67 14.35
CA MET A 74 -4.13 5.09 15.59
C MET A 74 -3.33 3.96 16.25
N SER A 75 -3.90 2.76 16.32
CA SER A 75 -3.29 1.66 17.09
C SER A 75 -2.18 0.94 16.34
N CYS A 76 -2.15 1.00 15.00
CA CYS A 76 -1.22 0.23 14.18
C CYS A 76 -0.46 1.09 13.17
N LEU A 77 -1.16 1.79 12.27
CA LEU A 77 -0.51 2.45 11.13
C LEU A 77 0.42 3.57 11.58
N ILE A 78 -0.03 4.44 12.49
CA ILE A 78 0.82 5.52 13.03
C ILE A 78 2.07 4.96 13.70
N PRO A 79 2.00 4.01 14.67
CA PRO A 79 3.20 3.40 15.26
C PRO A 79 4.15 2.75 14.25
N LEU A 80 3.62 2.10 13.20
CA LEU A 80 4.45 1.49 12.16
C LEU A 80 5.18 2.55 11.31
N MET A 81 4.51 3.65 10.95
CA MET A 81 5.15 4.77 10.24
C MET A 81 6.17 5.48 11.11
N GLU A 82 5.86 5.75 12.38
CA GLU A 82 6.78 6.41 13.32
C GLU A 82 8.05 5.58 13.56
N ALA A 83 7.92 4.26 13.55
CA ALA A 83 9.04 3.33 13.67
C ALA A 83 9.86 3.18 12.37
N GLY A 84 9.45 3.84 11.27
CA GLY A 84 10.06 3.66 9.95
C GLY A 84 9.86 2.25 9.36
N PHE A 85 8.84 1.53 9.82
CA PHE A 85 8.52 0.16 9.35
C PHE A 85 7.66 0.17 8.08
N VAL A 86 7.06 1.32 7.76
CA VAL A 86 6.29 1.56 6.53
C VAL A 86 6.78 2.88 5.94
N ASP A 87 7.24 2.83 4.69
CA ASP A 87 7.87 3.96 4.01
C ASP A 87 6.90 4.72 3.08
N TRP A 88 5.84 4.05 2.61
CA TRP A 88 4.76 4.63 1.80
C TRP A 88 3.50 3.75 1.85
N VAL A 89 2.33 4.33 1.55
CA VAL A 89 1.04 3.64 1.67
C VAL A 89 0.17 3.85 0.44
N ILE A 90 -0.54 2.80 -0.01
CA ILE A 90 -1.70 2.92 -0.88
C ILE A 90 -2.95 2.51 -0.08
N SER A 91 -3.91 3.42 0.07
CA SER A 91 -5.15 3.18 0.79
C SER A 91 -6.37 3.34 -0.10
N THR A 92 -7.52 2.85 0.35
CA THR A 92 -8.81 3.36 -0.17
C THR A 92 -9.02 4.79 0.34
N GLY A 93 -9.64 5.66 -0.46
CA GLY A 93 -9.98 7.01 0.00
C GLY A 93 -10.92 7.01 1.21
N ALA A 94 -11.77 5.98 1.36
CA ALA A 94 -12.64 5.82 2.53
C ALA A 94 -11.86 5.73 3.85
N ASN A 95 -10.74 4.99 3.90
CA ASN A 95 -9.90 4.93 5.10
C ASN A 95 -9.29 6.31 5.41
N LEU A 96 -8.78 7.02 4.41
CA LEU A 96 -8.17 8.35 4.63
C LEU A 96 -9.22 9.41 5.02
N TYR A 97 -10.43 9.33 4.47
CA TYR A 97 -11.55 10.15 4.89
C TYR A 97 -11.97 9.83 6.33
N HIS A 98 -12.15 8.55 6.65
CA HIS A 98 -12.63 8.18 7.97
C HIS A 98 -11.61 8.42 9.08
N ASP A 99 -10.32 8.37 8.75
CA ASP A 99 -9.21 8.75 9.62
C ASP A 99 -9.29 10.21 10.08
N ALA A 100 -9.69 11.13 9.19
CA ALA A 100 -9.75 12.56 9.50
C ALA A 100 -10.71 12.88 10.65
N HIS A 101 -11.80 12.12 10.83
CA HIS A 101 -12.78 12.34 11.91
C HIS A 101 -12.11 12.49 13.28
N PHE A 102 -11.17 11.58 13.60
CA PHE A 102 -10.52 11.55 14.91
C PHE A 102 -9.67 12.79 15.18
N ALA A 103 -8.94 13.29 14.17
CA ALA A 103 -8.14 14.50 14.29
C ALA A 103 -8.97 15.79 14.27
N LEU A 104 -10.19 15.74 13.71
CA LEU A 104 -11.17 16.83 13.80
C LEU A 104 -11.89 16.87 15.16
N GLY A 105 -11.57 15.95 16.08
CA GLY A 105 -12.24 15.83 17.38
C GLY A 105 -13.63 15.22 17.31
N LEU A 106 -13.96 14.56 16.19
CA LEU A 106 -15.23 13.89 15.99
C LEU A 106 -15.12 12.44 16.46
N ALA A 107 -16.18 11.95 17.10
CA ALA A 107 -16.18 10.64 17.74
C ALA A 107 -16.86 9.58 16.86
N MET A 108 -16.27 8.40 16.86
CA MET A 108 -16.89 7.15 16.44
C MET A 108 -16.96 6.21 17.64
N HIS A 109 -17.98 5.36 17.66
CA HIS A 109 -18.28 4.50 18.79
C HIS A 109 -18.39 3.06 18.36
N ARG A 110 -17.97 2.14 19.24
CA ARG A 110 -18.30 0.73 19.08
C ARG A 110 -19.82 0.57 19.18
N GLY A 111 -20.40 -0.07 18.18
CA GLY A 111 -21.81 -0.45 18.09
C GLY A 111 -21.97 -1.97 18.08
N THR A 112 -22.94 -2.43 17.30
CA THR A 112 -23.27 -3.85 17.11
C THR A 112 -23.57 -4.12 15.64
N PRO A 113 -23.22 -5.31 15.10
CA PRO A 113 -23.53 -5.63 13.71
C PRO A 113 -25.02 -5.92 13.47
N THR A 114 -25.82 -6.06 14.53
CA THR A 114 -27.24 -6.48 14.46
C THR A 114 -28.24 -5.37 14.78
N ALA A 115 -27.85 -4.10 14.69
CA ALA A 115 -28.76 -2.98 14.89
C ALA A 115 -29.75 -2.83 13.71
N ASP A 116 -30.92 -2.23 13.98
CA ASP A 116 -31.91 -1.91 12.95
C ASP A 116 -31.48 -0.66 12.16
N ASP A 117 -31.11 -0.85 10.90
CA ASP A 117 -30.65 0.25 10.02
C ASP A 117 -31.74 1.29 9.72
N VAL A 118 -33.04 0.94 9.81
CA VAL A 118 -34.14 1.88 9.63
C VAL A 118 -34.22 2.82 10.83
N GLU A 119 -34.12 2.28 12.04
CA GLU A 119 -34.07 3.08 13.26
C GLU A 119 -32.81 3.94 13.29
N LEU A 120 -31.64 3.37 12.99
CA LEU A 120 -30.39 4.13 12.93
C LEU A 120 -30.51 5.32 11.96
N ARG A 121 -31.08 5.10 10.77
CA ARG A 121 -31.30 6.17 9.79
C ARG A 121 -32.26 7.24 10.30
N ASP A 122 -33.38 6.86 10.93
CA ASP A 122 -34.34 7.80 11.53
C ASP A 122 -33.69 8.66 12.62
N LYS A 123 -32.77 8.08 13.39
CA LYS A 123 -32.00 8.78 14.44
C LYS A 123 -30.77 9.51 13.92
N GLY A 124 -30.50 9.50 12.62
CA GLY A 124 -29.31 10.14 12.06
C GLY A 124 -28.00 9.47 12.48
N VAL A 125 -28.01 8.17 12.78
CA VAL A 125 -26.82 7.38 13.09
C VAL A 125 -26.37 6.64 11.83
N VAL A 126 -25.10 6.80 11.49
CA VAL A 126 -24.44 6.08 10.40
C VAL A 126 -23.68 4.90 10.98
N ARG A 127 -23.73 3.77 10.26
CA ARG A 127 -23.11 2.52 10.66
C ARG A 127 -22.11 2.03 9.63
N ILE A 128 -20.94 1.60 10.11
CA ILE A 128 -19.96 0.81 9.38
C ILE A 128 -19.82 -0.50 10.14
N TYR A 129 -20.57 -1.53 9.72
CA TYR A 129 -20.68 -2.80 10.43
C TYR A 129 -21.02 -2.63 11.93
N ASP A 130 -20.05 -2.71 12.84
CA ASP A 130 -20.19 -2.54 14.28
C ASP A 130 -19.52 -1.24 14.79
N VAL A 131 -19.36 -0.24 13.94
CA VAL A 131 -18.91 1.13 14.26
C VAL A 131 -20.01 2.13 13.95
N PHE A 132 -20.42 2.93 14.93
CA PHE A 132 -21.51 3.91 14.84
C PHE A 132 -20.99 5.33 15.02
N PHE A 133 -21.62 6.30 14.34
CA PHE A 133 -21.35 7.72 14.53
C PHE A 133 -22.54 8.57 14.07
N ASP A 134 -22.64 9.77 14.61
CA ASP A 134 -23.69 10.72 14.24
C ASP A 134 -23.48 11.23 12.81
N TYR A 135 -24.55 11.41 12.04
CA TYR A 135 -24.49 11.90 10.66
C TYR A 135 -23.78 13.27 10.54
N SER A 136 -23.87 14.12 11.57
CA SER A 136 -23.15 15.41 11.63
C SER A 136 -21.62 15.26 11.57
N VAL A 137 -21.08 14.09 11.91
CA VAL A 137 -19.66 13.76 11.78
C VAL A 137 -19.24 13.80 10.30
N LEU A 138 -20.04 13.24 9.39
CA LEU A 138 -19.78 13.31 7.94
C LEU A 138 -19.84 14.75 7.45
N LEU A 139 -20.91 15.47 7.82
CA LEU A 139 -21.12 16.85 7.37
C LEU A 139 -20.00 17.79 7.82
N SER A 140 -19.46 17.57 9.02
CA SER A 140 -18.37 18.35 9.58
C SER A 140 -17.05 18.08 8.86
N THR A 141 -16.73 16.81 8.59
CA THR A 141 -15.54 16.43 7.82
C THR A 141 -15.62 16.89 6.38
N ASP A 142 -16.78 16.74 5.74
CA ASP A 142 -17.02 17.20 4.37
C ASP A 142 -16.81 18.71 4.25
N ARG A 143 -17.34 19.49 5.21
CA ARG A 143 -17.10 20.93 5.27
C ARG A 143 -15.61 21.24 5.38
N PHE A 144 -14.91 20.60 6.31
CA PHE A 144 -13.48 20.80 6.48
C PHE A 144 -12.70 20.50 5.20
N ILE A 145 -12.96 19.36 4.56
CA ILE A 145 -12.29 18.97 3.31
C ILE A 145 -12.57 19.97 2.19
N ARG A 146 -13.83 20.42 2.02
CA ARG A 146 -14.16 21.44 1.01
C ARG A 146 -13.45 22.75 1.29
N ASP A 147 -13.47 23.24 2.53
CA ASP A 147 -12.84 24.50 2.92
C ASP A 147 -11.32 24.46 2.68
N VAL A 148 -10.66 23.33 2.98
CA VAL A 148 -9.24 23.12 2.69
C VAL A 148 -8.99 23.04 1.19
N SER A 149 -9.77 22.22 0.47
CA SER A 149 -9.60 21.98 -0.97
C SER A 149 -9.93 23.19 -1.84
N ALA A 150 -10.63 24.19 -1.30
CA ALA A 150 -10.90 25.47 -1.95
C ALA A 150 -9.71 26.45 -1.91
N ARG A 151 -8.66 26.15 -1.14
CA ARG A 151 -7.47 27.02 -1.03
C ARG A 151 -6.67 27.03 -2.33
N GLU A 152 -5.91 28.10 -2.53
CA GLU A 152 -5.18 28.40 -3.76
C GLU A 152 -4.22 27.29 -4.19
N GLU A 153 -3.48 26.71 -3.24
CA GLU A 153 -2.49 25.64 -3.52
C GLU A 153 -3.11 24.35 -4.07
N PHE A 154 -4.41 24.14 -3.85
CA PHE A 154 -5.19 23.03 -4.39
C PHE A 154 -5.78 23.30 -5.77
N GLN A 155 -5.75 24.54 -6.27
CA GLN A 155 -6.41 24.92 -7.53
C GLN A 155 -5.61 24.55 -8.78
N ARG A 156 -5.18 23.28 -8.86
CA ARG A 156 -4.43 22.67 -9.96
C ARG A 156 -4.56 21.15 -9.96
N PRO A 157 -4.21 20.47 -11.06
CA PRO A 157 -3.98 19.04 -11.05
C PRO A 157 -2.83 18.67 -10.09
N MET A 158 -3.00 17.56 -9.37
CA MET A 158 -1.98 16.99 -8.48
C MET A 158 -2.23 15.50 -8.28
N SER A 159 -1.18 14.75 -7.94
CA SER A 159 -1.32 13.35 -7.56
C SER A 159 -2.12 13.22 -6.25
N SER A 160 -2.67 12.04 -5.97
CA SER A 160 -3.37 11.82 -4.70
C SER A 160 -2.40 11.92 -3.51
N ALA A 161 -1.14 11.51 -3.66
CA ALA A 161 -0.14 11.67 -2.59
C ALA A 161 0.14 13.13 -2.24
N GLU A 162 0.20 14.02 -3.24
CA GLU A 162 0.33 15.46 -3.00
C GLU A 162 -0.87 16.02 -2.26
N TYR A 163 -2.07 15.68 -2.74
CA TYR A 163 -3.31 16.12 -2.11
C TYR A 163 -3.37 15.67 -0.64
N HIS A 164 -3.08 14.39 -0.36
CA HIS A 164 -3.11 13.85 0.99
C HIS A 164 -2.01 14.43 1.88
N TYR A 165 -0.84 14.76 1.33
CA TYR A 165 0.22 15.44 2.09
C TYR A 165 -0.20 16.85 2.50
N LEU A 166 -0.75 17.64 1.57
CA LEU A 166 -1.23 18.99 1.86
C LEU A 166 -2.41 18.95 2.85
N LEU A 167 -3.39 18.08 2.60
CA LEU A 167 -4.53 17.86 3.50
C LEU A 167 -4.05 17.43 4.89
N GLY A 168 -3.07 16.53 4.97
CA GLY A 168 -2.47 16.07 6.22
C GLY A 168 -1.86 17.19 7.05
N GLY A 169 -1.26 18.21 6.41
CA GLY A 169 -0.80 19.43 7.07
C GLY A 169 -1.93 20.18 7.76
N TYR A 170 -3.06 20.40 7.07
CA TYR A 170 -4.24 21.05 7.64
C TYR A 170 -4.90 20.22 8.75
N VAL A 171 -4.99 18.90 8.56
CA VAL A 171 -5.50 17.99 9.59
C VAL A 171 -4.60 18.06 10.82
N ARG A 172 -3.27 18.16 10.66
CA ARG A 172 -2.32 18.31 11.75
C ARG A 172 -2.46 19.63 12.49
N GLU A 173 -2.63 20.74 11.79
CA GLU A 173 -2.91 22.05 12.42
C GLU A 173 -4.18 22.00 13.26
N ARG A 174 -5.24 21.37 12.72
CA ARG A 174 -6.50 21.20 13.43
C ARG A 174 -6.37 20.30 14.65
N GLU A 175 -5.65 19.18 14.51
CA GLU A 175 -5.33 18.26 15.60
C GLU A 175 -4.64 19.00 16.76
N ARG A 176 -3.60 19.81 16.44
CA ARG A 176 -2.88 20.63 17.44
C ARG A 176 -3.79 21.67 18.08
N ALA A 177 -4.64 22.36 17.31
CA ALA A 177 -5.57 23.37 17.83
C ALA A 177 -6.60 22.80 18.81
N LEU A 178 -6.92 21.50 18.69
CA LEU A 178 -7.81 20.78 19.60
C LEU A 178 -7.09 20.11 20.78
N GLY A 179 -5.75 20.25 20.88
CA GLY A 179 -4.95 19.58 21.91
C GLY A 179 -4.89 18.06 21.73
N LEU A 180 -5.15 17.57 20.51
CA LEU A 180 -5.07 16.16 20.17
C LEU A 180 -3.65 15.80 19.69
N THR A 181 -3.31 14.52 19.74
CA THR A 181 -2.04 14.01 19.20
C THR A 181 -2.21 12.59 18.69
N ARG A 182 -1.57 12.29 17.55
CA ARG A 182 -1.54 10.95 16.93
C ARG A 182 -2.92 10.34 16.73
N ARG A 183 -3.87 11.15 16.27
CA ARG A 183 -5.25 10.76 15.97
C ARG A 183 -5.51 10.49 14.50
N SER A 184 -4.64 10.95 13.60
CA SER A 184 -4.81 10.78 12.16
C SER A 184 -3.55 10.27 11.46
N VAL A 185 -3.73 9.26 10.62
CA VAL A 185 -2.78 8.76 9.63
C VAL A 185 -2.38 9.86 8.64
N LEU A 186 -3.33 10.67 8.14
CA LEU A 186 -3.01 11.81 7.26
C LEU A 186 -2.05 12.80 7.94
N ALA A 187 -2.35 13.20 9.18
CA ALA A 187 -1.51 14.12 9.94
C ALA A 187 -0.13 13.52 10.26
N ALA A 188 -0.07 12.25 10.68
CA ALA A 188 1.20 11.59 10.96
C ALA A 188 2.06 11.42 9.70
N ALA A 189 1.46 10.99 8.59
CA ALA A 189 2.15 10.80 7.32
C ALA A 189 2.73 12.11 6.77
N HIS A 190 2.02 13.22 6.94
CA HIS A 190 2.53 14.56 6.61
C HIS A 190 3.82 14.90 7.39
N GLU A 191 3.82 14.71 8.71
CA GLU A 191 5.02 15.01 9.54
C GLU A 191 6.21 14.07 9.27
N LEU A 192 5.91 12.82 8.93
CA LEU A 192 6.90 11.78 8.66
C LEU A 192 7.35 11.74 7.19
N GLU A 193 6.72 12.55 6.33
CA GLU A 193 6.93 12.57 4.88
C GLU A 193 6.75 11.18 4.24
N VAL A 194 5.74 10.44 4.70
CA VAL A 194 5.30 9.16 4.14
C VAL A 194 4.20 9.45 3.11
N PRO A 195 4.41 9.21 1.81
CA PRO A 195 3.40 9.51 0.80
C PRO A 195 2.23 8.53 0.89
N LEU A 196 1.01 9.08 0.81
CA LEU A 196 -0.25 8.33 0.89
C LEU A 196 -1.00 8.41 -0.44
N TYR A 197 -1.02 7.31 -1.19
CA TYR A 197 -1.73 7.20 -2.45
C TYR A 197 -3.13 6.64 -2.26
N THR A 198 -4.02 6.90 -3.22
CA THR A 198 -5.31 6.21 -3.33
C THR A 198 -5.53 5.68 -4.73
N SER A 199 -5.74 4.37 -4.85
CA SER A 199 -5.90 3.69 -6.14
C SER A 199 -7.22 4.00 -6.87
N SER A 200 -8.18 4.61 -6.18
CA SER A 200 -9.49 5.01 -6.73
C SER A 200 -9.95 6.30 -6.05
N PRO A 201 -9.34 7.46 -6.37
CA PRO A 201 -9.52 8.70 -5.58
C PRO A 201 -10.95 9.23 -5.62
N GLY A 202 -11.71 8.93 -6.68
CA GLY A 202 -13.14 9.25 -6.77
C GLY A 202 -14.06 8.41 -5.86
N ASP A 203 -13.58 7.25 -5.36
CA ASP A 203 -14.36 6.31 -4.56
C ASP A 203 -14.20 6.58 -3.05
N SER A 204 -14.58 7.79 -2.64
CA SER A 204 -14.61 8.21 -1.23
C SER A 204 -15.34 9.54 -1.08
N SER A 205 -15.72 9.88 0.15
CA SER A 205 -16.25 11.22 0.45
C SER A 205 -15.24 12.33 0.12
N ILE A 206 -13.92 12.11 0.22
CA ILE A 206 -12.91 13.06 -0.30
C ILE A 206 -13.17 13.30 -1.79
N GLY A 207 -13.21 12.24 -2.58
CA GLY A 207 -13.46 12.30 -4.03
C GLY A 207 -14.79 12.94 -4.39
N MET A 208 -15.86 12.62 -3.66
CA MET A 208 -17.19 13.19 -3.85
C MET A 208 -17.22 14.71 -3.61
N ASN A 209 -16.53 15.20 -2.56
CA ASN A 209 -16.42 16.63 -2.29
C ASN A 209 -15.59 17.34 -3.37
N VAL A 210 -14.48 16.75 -3.82
CA VAL A 210 -13.69 17.30 -4.94
C VAL A 210 -14.52 17.36 -6.24
N ALA A 211 -15.33 16.33 -6.50
CA ALA A 211 -16.21 16.29 -7.67
C ALA A 211 -17.31 17.37 -7.62
N GLU A 212 -17.90 17.62 -6.44
CA GLU A 212 -18.85 18.71 -6.26
C GLU A 212 -18.19 20.08 -6.51
N GLN A 213 -17.01 20.32 -5.92
CA GLN A 213 -16.27 21.57 -6.13
C GLN A 213 -15.85 21.76 -7.58
N ALA A 214 -15.59 20.68 -8.32
CA ALA A 214 -15.30 20.73 -9.75
C ALA A 214 -16.49 21.30 -10.55
N LEU A 215 -17.73 20.96 -10.17
CA LEU A 215 -18.95 21.55 -10.75
C LEU A 215 -19.09 23.04 -10.38
N ALA A 216 -18.59 23.43 -9.20
CA ALA A 216 -18.53 24.81 -8.74
C ALA A 216 -17.36 25.63 -9.33
N GLY A 217 -16.56 25.06 -10.25
CA GLY A 217 -15.47 25.76 -10.94
C GLY A 217 -14.08 25.57 -10.34
N SER A 218 -13.91 24.71 -9.33
CA SER A 218 -12.59 24.34 -8.80
C SER A 218 -11.70 23.73 -9.89
N LYS A 219 -10.41 24.08 -9.87
CA LYS A 219 -9.39 23.53 -10.77
C LYS A 219 -8.71 22.27 -10.22
N LEU A 220 -8.99 21.90 -8.97
CA LEU A 220 -8.45 20.71 -8.34
C LEU A 220 -8.86 19.45 -9.12
N ARG A 221 -7.88 18.68 -9.58
CA ARG A 221 -8.11 17.38 -10.23
C ARG A 221 -7.06 16.39 -9.74
N PHE A 222 -7.48 15.16 -9.45
CA PHE A 222 -6.55 14.07 -9.19
C PHE A 222 -5.91 13.62 -10.50
N ASP A 223 -4.59 13.76 -10.60
CA ASP A 223 -3.80 13.19 -11.69
C ASP A 223 -3.45 11.74 -11.35
N VAL A 224 -4.29 10.82 -11.84
CA VAL A 224 -4.11 9.38 -11.64
C VAL A 224 -2.90 8.82 -12.39
N SER A 225 -2.46 9.49 -13.45
CA SER A 225 -1.25 9.10 -14.19
C SER A 225 0.00 9.46 -13.39
N ALA A 226 -0.02 10.59 -12.69
CA ALA A 226 1.02 10.94 -11.73
C ALA A 226 1.12 9.90 -10.61
N ASP A 227 -0.01 9.44 -10.04
CA ASP A 227 0.02 8.37 -9.01
C ASP A 227 0.66 7.07 -9.52
N VAL A 228 0.32 6.63 -10.73
CA VAL A 228 0.91 5.42 -11.34
C VAL A 228 2.43 5.57 -11.50
N ASN A 229 2.89 6.71 -12.03
CA ASN A 229 4.31 6.92 -12.27
C ASN A 229 5.09 7.15 -10.96
N GLU A 230 4.53 7.88 -10.00
CA GLU A 230 5.21 8.15 -8.72
C GLU A 230 5.40 6.87 -7.90
N THR A 231 4.40 5.99 -7.87
CA THR A 231 4.52 4.70 -7.18
C THR A 231 5.53 3.78 -7.86
N ALA A 232 5.55 3.74 -9.21
CA ALA A 232 6.60 3.06 -9.96
C ALA A 232 8.00 3.65 -9.68
N ALA A 233 8.11 4.97 -9.59
CA ALA A 233 9.36 5.65 -9.28
C ALA A 233 9.90 5.30 -7.87
N ILE A 234 9.02 5.15 -6.87
CA ILE A 234 9.41 4.69 -5.53
C ILE A 234 10.05 3.30 -5.59
N VAL A 235 9.43 2.37 -6.32
CA VAL A 235 9.91 0.99 -6.45
C VAL A 235 11.23 0.95 -7.22
N LEU A 236 11.33 1.68 -8.35
CA LEU A 236 12.56 1.79 -9.12
C LEU A 236 13.71 2.38 -8.28
N GLU A 237 13.47 3.45 -7.54
CA GLU A 237 14.49 4.06 -6.67
C GLU A 237 15.01 3.07 -5.62
N ALA A 238 14.13 2.29 -5.00
CA ALA A 238 14.52 1.28 -4.02
C ALA A 238 15.52 0.26 -4.62
N LYS A 239 15.31 -0.13 -5.88
CA LYS A 239 16.14 -1.12 -6.58
C LYS A 239 17.46 -0.51 -7.08
N ARG A 240 17.43 0.72 -7.58
CA ARG A 240 18.62 1.43 -8.11
C ARG A 240 19.57 1.90 -7.02
N THR A 241 19.09 2.01 -5.79
CA THR A 241 19.93 2.31 -4.61
C THR A 241 20.54 1.05 -3.97
N GLN A 242 20.62 -0.06 -4.73
CA GLN A 242 21.05 -1.39 -4.26
C GLN A 242 20.21 -1.93 -3.09
N GLY A 243 19.00 -1.40 -2.93
CA GLY A 243 18.04 -1.84 -1.95
C GLY A 243 17.07 -2.89 -2.50
N LYS A 244 16.05 -3.17 -1.69
CA LYS A 244 14.98 -4.11 -2.00
C LYS A 244 13.63 -3.45 -1.82
N SER A 245 12.59 -3.99 -2.44
CA SER A 245 11.21 -3.57 -2.23
C SER A 245 10.42 -4.67 -1.52
N GLY A 246 9.68 -4.31 -0.47
CA GLY A 246 8.80 -5.22 0.26
C GLY A 246 7.38 -4.68 0.31
N VAL A 247 6.39 -5.55 0.12
CA VAL A 247 4.97 -5.17 0.16
C VAL A 247 4.24 -5.83 1.33
N LEU A 248 3.68 -5.00 2.21
CA LEU A 248 2.78 -5.39 3.30
C LEU A 248 1.34 -5.10 2.88
N ILE A 249 0.58 -6.12 2.53
CA ILE A 249 -0.78 -6.01 2.02
C ILE A 249 -1.77 -6.30 3.13
N VAL A 250 -2.54 -5.30 3.56
CA VAL A 250 -3.63 -5.43 4.53
C VAL A 250 -4.97 -5.45 3.79
N GLY A 251 -5.47 -6.66 3.58
CA GLY A 251 -6.66 -6.97 2.79
C GLY A 251 -6.34 -7.28 1.32
N GLY A 252 -6.99 -6.58 0.41
CA GLY A 252 -6.95 -6.88 -1.03
C GLY A 252 -7.36 -5.71 -1.91
N GLY A 253 -8.28 -5.96 -2.84
CA GLY A 253 -8.93 -4.95 -3.66
C GLY A 253 -7.98 -4.09 -4.52
N SER A 254 -8.47 -2.90 -4.87
CA SER A 254 -7.77 -1.94 -5.72
C SER A 254 -6.39 -1.53 -5.15
N PRO A 255 -6.22 -1.24 -3.84
CA PRO A 255 -4.89 -0.97 -3.27
C PRO A 255 -3.87 -2.09 -3.45
N LYS A 256 -4.25 -3.36 -3.27
CA LYS A 256 -3.36 -4.50 -3.57
C LYS A 256 -2.94 -4.48 -5.05
N ASN A 257 -3.87 -4.27 -5.98
CA ASN A 257 -3.52 -4.22 -7.39
C ASN A 257 -2.55 -3.09 -7.70
N PHE A 258 -2.86 -1.90 -7.19
CA PHE A 258 -2.15 -0.68 -7.50
C PHE A 258 -0.72 -0.70 -6.95
N MET A 259 -0.49 -1.38 -5.82
CA MET A 259 0.85 -1.66 -5.32
C MET A 259 1.59 -2.59 -6.28
N LEU A 260 0.99 -3.74 -6.62
CA LEU A 260 1.69 -4.75 -7.42
C LEU A 260 1.85 -4.37 -8.90
N GLN A 261 1.03 -3.46 -9.43
CA GLN A 261 1.11 -3.05 -10.83
C GLN A 261 2.32 -2.14 -11.11
N THR A 262 3.00 -1.64 -10.07
CA THR A 262 4.25 -0.87 -10.24
C THR A 262 5.26 -1.66 -11.06
N GLU A 263 5.27 -2.98 -10.88
CA GLU A 263 6.18 -3.89 -11.57
C GLU A 263 5.88 -4.01 -13.08
N PRO A 264 4.67 -4.40 -13.52
CA PRO A 264 4.28 -4.29 -14.93
C PRO A 264 4.44 -2.89 -15.53
N GLN A 265 4.20 -1.83 -14.74
CA GLN A 265 4.40 -0.46 -15.21
C GLN A 265 5.88 -0.21 -15.56
N ILE A 266 6.82 -0.63 -14.71
CA ILE A 266 8.26 -0.48 -14.96
C ILE A 266 8.71 -1.40 -16.11
N GLN A 267 8.40 -2.69 -16.01
CA GLN A 267 8.95 -3.73 -16.88
C GLN A 267 8.29 -3.77 -18.26
N GLU A 268 6.96 -3.79 -18.32
CA GLU A 268 6.22 -4.03 -19.56
C GLU A 268 5.84 -2.72 -20.28
N VAL A 269 5.37 -1.72 -19.52
CA VAL A 269 4.86 -0.47 -20.10
C VAL A 269 5.99 0.52 -20.40
N LEU A 270 6.90 0.71 -19.45
CA LEU A 270 8.05 1.61 -19.61
C LEU A 270 9.28 0.91 -20.23
N GLY A 271 9.33 -0.42 -20.25
CA GLY A 271 10.43 -1.19 -20.84
C GLY A 271 11.74 -1.08 -20.06
N ILE A 272 11.67 -0.72 -18.78
CA ILE A 272 12.83 -0.57 -17.89
C ILE A 272 13.11 -1.93 -17.26
N ASP A 273 14.35 -2.41 -17.37
CA ASP A 273 14.77 -3.68 -16.79
C ASP A 273 14.75 -3.62 -15.25
N GLU A 274 13.94 -4.49 -14.66
CA GLU A 274 13.67 -4.55 -13.23
C GLU A 274 13.18 -5.97 -12.88
N ARG A 275 13.43 -6.41 -11.65
CA ARG A 275 12.95 -7.68 -11.11
C ARG A 275 12.01 -7.39 -9.96
N GLY A 276 10.79 -7.91 -10.05
CA GLY A 276 9.66 -7.73 -9.12
C GLY A 276 9.95 -7.61 -7.62
N HIS A 277 8.91 -7.34 -6.81
CA HIS A 277 9.09 -7.18 -5.37
C HIS A 277 9.85 -8.34 -4.69
N ASP A 278 10.78 -8.00 -3.79
CA ASP A 278 11.64 -8.98 -3.09
C ASP A 278 10.89 -9.68 -1.96
N TYR A 279 9.93 -9.01 -1.33
CA TYR A 279 9.18 -9.57 -0.21
C TYR A 279 7.69 -9.31 -0.36
N PHE A 280 6.88 -10.32 -0.04
CA PHE A 280 5.43 -10.24 -0.10
C PHE A 280 4.82 -10.77 1.20
N LEU A 281 4.11 -9.92 1.93
CA LEU A 281 3.34 -10.31 3.10
C LEU A 281 1.91 -9.83 2.94
N GLN A 282 0.96 -10.76 2.83
CA GLN A 282 -0.47 -10.45 2.74
C GLN A 282 -1.24 -10.99 3.95
N MET A 283 -2.14 -10.16 4.48
CA MET A 283 -3.22 -10.54 5.39
C MET A 283 -4.55 -10.37 4.64
N THR A 284 -5.36 -11.41 4.55
CA THR A 284 -6.62 -11.36 3.78
C THR A 284 -7.62 -12.40 4.29
N ASP A 285 -8.91 -12.10 4.22
CA ASP A 285 -10.01 -13.05 4.42
C ASP A 285 -10.51 -13.64 3.10
N ALA A 286 -10.07 -13.09 1.96
CA ALA A 286 -10.54 -13.47 0.64
C ALA A 286 -9.97 -14.82 0.20
N ARG A 287 -10.84 -15.68 -0.32
CA ARG A 287 -10.47 -17.00 -0.82
C ARG A 287 -10.02 -16.94 -2.30
N PRO A 288 -8.96 -17.66 -2.68
CA PRO A 288 -8.44 -17.66 -4.05
C PRO A 288 -9.40 -18.27 -5.09
N ASP A 289 -10.23 -19.26 -4.71
CA ASP A 289 -11.09 -20.03 -5.61
C ASP A 289 -12.16 -19.18 -6.31
N THR A 290 -12.48 -18.01 -5.75
CA THR A 290 -13.50 -17.10 -6.30
C THR A 290 -13.01 -16.24 -7.46
N GLY A 291 -11.71 -16.30 -7.79
CA GLY A 291 -11.10 -15.51 -8.88
C GLY A 291 -10.96 -14.01 -8.57
N GLY A 292 -11.23 -13.59 -7.34
CA GLY A 292 -11.05 -12.21 -6.90
C GLY A 292 -9.59 -11.88 -6.59
N LEU A 293 -9.11 -10.72 -7.04
CA LEU A 293 -7.74 -10.24 -6.80
C LEU A 293 -7.35 -10.24 -5.31
N SER A 294 -8.31 -9.98 -4.41
CA SER A 294 -8.08 -10.01 -2.96
C SER A 294 -7.55 -11.36 -2.46
N GLY A 295 -7.94 -12.46 -3.11
CA GLY A 295 -7.47 -13.82 -2.80
C GLY A 295 -6.31 -14.31 -3.67
N ALA A 296 -5.94 -13.58 -4.73
CA ALA A 296 -4.89 -13.99 -5.67
C ALA A 296 -3.56 -14.28 -4.95
N THR A 297 -2.96 -15.42 -5.27
CA THR A 297 -1.81 -15.95 -4.51
C THR A 297 -0.48 -15.31 -4.96
N PRO A 298 0.57 -15.34 -4.12
CA PRO A 298 1.91 -14.90 -4.53
C PRO A 298 2.43 -15.67 -5.74
N ALA A 299 2.12 -16.97 -5.85
CA ALA A 299 2.51 -17.80 -6.99
C ALA A 299 1.88 -17.30 -8.31
N GLU A 300 0.63 -16.86 -8.26
CA GLU A 300 -0.01 -16.18 -9.38
C GLU A 300 0.70 -14.85 -9.66
N ALA A 301 1.02 -14.04 -8.63
CA ALA A 301 1.73 -12.78 -8.83
C ALA A 301 3.13 -12.93 -9.47
N VAL A 302 3.84 -14.04 -9.21
CA VAL A 302 5.12 -14.36 -9.89
C VAL A 302 4.93 -14.52 -11.40
N SER A 303 3.84 -15.12 -11.88
CA SER A 303 3.64 -15.27 -13.34
C SER A 303 3.44 -13.93 -14.07
N TRP A 304 3.12 -12.87 -13.33
CA TRP A 304 2.96 -11.50 -13.83
C TRP A 304 4.21 -10.64 -13.60
N GLY A 305 5.34 -11.23 -13.19
CA GLY A 305 6.57 -10.47 -12.89
C GLY A 305 6.49 -9.58 -11.66
N LYS A 306 5.41 -9.68 -10.86
CA LYS A 306 5.14 -8.80 -9.70
C LYS A 306 5.98 -9.16 -8.46
N ILE A 307 6.53 -10.36 -8.42
CA ILE A 307 7.38 -10.89 -7.34
C ILE A 307 8.59 -11.55 -7.99
N ASP A 308 9.78 -11.31 -7.45
CA ASP A 308 10.99 -11.98 -7.93
C ASP A 308 10.87 -13.51 -7.73
N PRO A 309 11.00 -14.33 -8.80
CA PRO A 309 10.93 -15.79 -8.70
C PRO A 309 11.92 -16.42 -7.71
N ASP A 310 13.10 -15.81 -7.53
CA ASP A 310 14.13 -16.30 -6.60
C ASP A 310 13.78 -16.01 -5.13
N GLN A 311 12.79 -15.14 -4.89
CA GLN A 311 12.33 -14.74 -3.56
C GLN A 311 11.00 -15.40 -3.14
N LEU A 312 10.57 -16.47 -3.81
CA LEU A 312 9.40 -17.25 -3.42
C LEU A 312 9.35 -17.66 -1.92
N PRO A 313 10.48 -18.03 -1.26
CA PRO A 313 10.51 -18.27 0.19
C PRO A 313 10.22 -17.02 1.05
N GLY A 314 10.31 -15.82 0.48
CA GLY A 314 9.98 -14.52 1.07
C GLY A 314 8.52 -14.11 0.88
N THR A 315 7.62 -15.07 0.59
CA THR A 315 6.19 -14.81 0.40
C THR A 315 5.34 -15.48 1.47
N VAL A 316 4.53 -14.68 2.18
CA VAL A 316 3.60 -15.16 3.20
C VAL A 316 2.19 -14.61 2.95
N VAL A 317 1.21 -15.51 3.05
CA VAL A 317 -0.21 -15.17 3.08
C VAL A 317 -0.79 -15.69 4.39
N ILE A 318 -1.45 -14.79 5.11
CA ILE A 318 -2.18 -15.03 6.35
C ILE A 318 -3.66 -14.93 6.01
N TYR A 319 -4.37 -16.06 6.07
CA TYR A 319 -5.82 -16.07 5.92
C TYR A 319 -6.47 -15.74 7.27
N GLY A 320 -6.93 -14.51 7.45
CA GLY A 320 -7.50 -14.03 8.70
C GLY A 320 -7.95 -12.58 8.65
N ASP A 321 -8.70 -12.18 9.68
CA ASP A 321 -9.22 -10.82 9.83
C ASP A 321 -8.08 -9.84 10.16
N ASN A 322 -8.01 -8.72 9.43
CA ASN A 322 -7.00 -7.68 9.61
C ASN A 322 -7.07 -7.00 10.98
N SER A 323 -8.26 -6.89 11.59
CA SER A 323 -8.46 -6.37 12.95
C SER A 323 -7.86 -7.27 14.03
N ILE A 324 -7.49 -8.52 13.70
CA ILE A 324 -6.77 -9.45 14.57
C ILE A 324 -5.29 -9.50 14.18
N ALA A 325 -5.01 -9.74 12.90
CA ALA A 325 -3.66 -10.01 12.44
C ALA A 325 -2.75 -8.77 12.49
N LEU A 326 -3.25 -7.59 12.10
CA LEU A 326 -2.43 -6.37 12.05
C LEU A 326 -2.01 -5.88 13.45
N PRO A 327 -2.87 -5.84 14.49
CA PRO A 327 -2.42 -5.54 15.85
C PRO A 327 -1.35 -6.51 16.36
N VAL A 328 -1.50 -7.83 16.09
CA VAL A 328 -0.50 -8.83 16.47
C VAL A 328 0.83 -8.58 15.76
N LEU A 329 0.81 -8.35 14.45
CA LEU A 329 1.99 -8.02 13.65
C LEU A 329 2.67 -6.74 14.17
N THR A 330 1.90 -5.70 14.47
CA THR A 330 2.40 -4.42 14.99
C THR A 330 3.08 -4.61 16.34
N ALA A 331 2.42 -5.28 17.28
CA ALA A 331 2.95 -5.55 18.61
C ALA A 331 4.23 -6.40 18.53
N TYR A 332 4.23 -7.43 17.68
CA TYR A 332 5.40 -8.26 17.44
C TYR A 332 6.57 -7.43 16.87
N ALA A 333 6.32 -6.63 15.84
CA ALA A 333 7.34 -5.82 15.19
C ALA A 333 7.96 -4.80 16.15
N LYS A 334 7.13 -4.06 16.90
CA LYS A 334 7.61 -3.11 17.91
C LYS A 334 8.38 -3.78 19.06
N ALA A 335 8.08 -5.05 19.36
CA ALA A 335 8.79 -5.79 20.40
C ALA A 335 10.09 -6.47 19.92
N ARG A 336 10.20 -6.78 18.62
CA ARG A 336 11.28 -7.62 18.08
C ARG A 336 12.21 -6.91 17.09
N HIS A 337 11.90 -5.68 16.71
CA HIS A 337 12.74 -4.88 15.81
C HIS A 337 12.92 -3.46 16.36
N ALA A 338 14.14 -2.92 16.25
CA ALA A 338 14.41 -1.53 16.62
C ALA A 338 13.82 -0.56 15.57
N ASP A 339 13.48 0.66 15.98
CA ASP A 339 13.00 1.67 15.05
C ASP A 339 14.07 1.97 13.97
N ARG A 340 13.60 2.18 12.73
CA ARG A 340 14.42 2.49 11.56
C ARG A 340 14.45 4.00 11.30
N PRO A 341 15.51 4.53 10.68
CA PRO A 341 15.49 5.88 10.13
C PRO A 341 14.34 6.04 9.12
N LEU A 342 13.59 7.14 9.23
CA LEU A 342 12.52 7.46 8.29
C LEU A 342 13.11 7.78 6.90
N LYS A 343 12.62 7.13 5.84
CA LYS A 343 13.07 7.40 4.47
C LYS A 343 12.53 8.70 3.87
N ARG A 344 11.47 9.27 4.46
CA ARG A 344 10.88 10.57 4.07
C ARG A 344 10.63 10.68 2.56
N LEU A 345 9.97 9.66 2.00
CA LEU A 345 9.83 9.48 0.55
C LEU A 345 9.09 10.62 -0.14
N TYR A 346 8.16 11.30 0.55
CA TYR A 346 7.42 12.41 -0.03
C TYR A 346 8.35 13.54 -0.51
N GLY A 347 9.33 13.92 0.32
CA GLY A 347 10.31 14.96 -0.02
C GLY A 347 11.26 14.58 -1.16
N ARG A 348 11.30 13.30 -1.56
CA ARG A 348 12.16 12.77 -2.64
C ARG A 348 11.39 12.48 -3.92
N ARG A 349 10.08 12.75 -3.96
CA ARG A 349 9.17 12.35 -5.04
C ARG A 349 9.60 12.89 -6.41
N GLU A 350 9.96 14.17 -6.49
CA GLU A 350 10.43 14.78 -7.74
C GLU A 350 11.75 14.16 -8.23
N ALA A 351 12.68 13.86 -7.32
CA ALA A 351 13.95 13.23 -7.65
C ALA A 351 13.75 11.78 -8.15
N MET A 352 12.87 11.01 -7.50
CA MET A 352 12.52 9.65 -7.95
C MET A 352 11.84 9.69 -9.33
N MET A 353 10.94 10.65 -9.56
CA MET A 353 10.29 10.85 -10.85
C MET A 353 11.26 11.25 -11.95
N ALA A 354 12.26 12.09 -11.64
CA ALA A 354 13.31 12.46 -12.59
C ALA A 354 14.12 11.24 -13.04
N ARG A 355 14.48 10.33 -12.10
CA ARG A 355 15.14 9.07 -12.43
C ARG A 355 14.28 8.18 -13.32
N LEU A 356 13.00 8.00 -12.97
CA LEU A 356 12.09 7.19 -13.78
C LEU A 356 12.01 7.71 -15.22
N LEU A 357 11.93 9.03 -15.39
CA LEU A 357 11.89 9.66 -16.71
C LEU A 357 13.19 9.48 -17.49
N GLU A 358 14.34 9.58 -16.82
CA GLU A 358 15.65 9.32 -17.42
C GLU A 358 15.77 7.88 -17.94
N GLU A 359 15.43 6.89 -17.09
CA GLU A 359 15.50 5.48 -17.47
C GLU A 359 14.48 5.12 -18.55
N TYR A 360 13.28 5.68 -18.49
CA TYR A 360 12.28 5.50 -19.55
C TYR A 360 12.77 6.03 -20.90
N ARG A 361 13.39 7.22 -20.93
CA ARG A 361 13.96 7.77 -22.17
C ARG A 361 15.05 6.87 -22.74
N ALA A 362 15.93 6.35 -21.88
CA ALA A 362 16.97 5.41 -22.29
C ALA A 362 16.38 4.09 -22.85
N ALA A 363 15.33 3.56 -22.22
CA ALA A 363 14.62 2.36 -22.70
C ALA A 363 13.93 2.60 -24.05
N LEU A 364 13.31 3.78 -24.22
CA LEU A 364 12.67 4.19 -25.46
C LEU A 364 13.67 4.29 -26.62
N GLU A 365 14.81 4.96 -26.42
CA GLU A 365 15.89 5.06 -27.41
C GLU A 365 16.47 3.69 -27.78
N PHE A 366 16.58 2.76 -26.82
CA PHE A 366 17.00 1.39 -27.11
C PHE A 366 15.99 0.64 -27.97
N ARG A 367 14.69 0.77 -27.67
CA ARG A 367 13.61 0.15 -28.44
C ARG A 367 13.57 0.68 -29.87
N ASP A 368 13.65 1.99 -30.04
CA ASP A 368 13.55 2.64 -31.34
C ASP A 368 14.76 2.26 -32.22
N ARG A 369 15.98 2.21 -31.66
CA ARG A 369 17.17 1.68 -32.37
C ARG A 369 16.99 0.23 -32.83
N ARG A 370 16.48 -0.67 -31.99
CA ARG A 370 16.23 -2.07 -32.40
C ARG A 370 15.19 -2.17 -33.51
N ALA A 371 14.16 -1.32 -33.49
CA ALA A 371 13.16 -1.29 -34.53
C ALA A 371 13.77 -0.84 -35.87
N GLU A 372 14.60 0.20 -35.86
CA GLU A 372 15.36 0.67 -37.02
C GLU A 372 16.34 -0.38 -37.56
N GLU A 373 17.10 -1.04 -36.69
CA GLU A 373 18.01 -2.14 -37.06
C GLU A 373 17.25 -3.31 -37.70
N SER A 374 16.09 -3.68 -37.14
CA SER A 374 15.25 -4.76 -37.69
C SER A 374 14.67 -4.41 -39.06
N LEU A 375 14.27 -3.15 -39.27
CA LEU A 375 13.82 -2.65 -40.58
C LEU A 375 14.97 -2.60 -41.60
N SER A 376 16.18 -2.25 -41.18
CA SER A 376 17.38 -2.24 -42.04
C SER A 376 17.77 -3.64 -42.54
N HIS A 377 17.58 -4.68 -41.72
CA HIS A 377 17.88 -6.07 -42.05
C HIS A 377 16.81 -6.73 -42.92
N MET A 378 15.61 -6.16 -43.04
CA MET A 378 14.56 -6.63 -43.97
C MET A 378 14.73 -6.10 -45.41
N HIS A 379 15.65 -5.17 -45.66
CA HIS A 379 15.98 -4.67 -47.01
C HIS A 379 17.49 -4.70 -47.34
N PRO A 380 18.12 -5.88 -47.41
CA PRO A 380 19.45 -6.01 -48.00
C PRO A 380 19.31 -6.23 -49.51
N GLY A 381 19.06 -5.19 -50.30
CA GLY A 381 19.09 -5.35 -51.77
C GLY A 381 18.23 -4.40 -52.59
N ALA A 382 18.58 -3.11 -52.63
CA ALA A 382 18.18 -2.21 -53.71
C ALA A 382 19.38 -1.35 -54.11
N GLY A 383 20.46 -2.00 -54.53
CA GLY A 383 21.70 -1.34 -54.93
C GLY A 383 22.53 -2.24 -55.83
N GLY A 384 22.08 -2.42 -57.08
CA GLY A 384 22.83 -3.16 -58.09
C GLY A 384 21.94 -3.75 -59.18
N ALA A 385 21.43 -2.91 -60.08
CA ALA A 385 21.00 -3.36 -61.40
C ALA A 385 21.93 -2.72 -62.43
N GLU A 386 22.97 -3.47 -62.78
CA GLU A 386 23.89 -3.18 -63.87
C GLU A 386 23.13 -3.09 -65.20
N THR A 387 23.45 -2.03 -65.94
CA THR A 387 23.20 -1.85 -67.36
C THR A 387 23.91 -2.96 -68.16
N VAL A 388 23.17 -3.92 -68.72
CA VAL A 388 23.69 -4.76 -69.82
C VAL A 388 22.63 -4.94 -70.90
N ALA A 389 22.93 -4.34 -72.05
CA ALA A 389 22.23 -4.49 -73.31
C ALA A 389 22.26 -5.93 -73.86
N ARG A 390 21.23 -6.32 -74.62
CA ARG A 390 21.40 -7.06 -75.90
C ARG A 390 20.09 -7.23 -76.69
N ARG A 391 20.21 -6.76 -77.94
CA ARG A 391 19.46 -7.04 -79.19
C ARG A 391 18.15 -6.32 -79.43
#